data_AF-A0A5N5IW68-F1
#
_entry.id   AF-A0A5N5IW68-F1
#
_cell.length_a   1.000
_cell.length_b   1.000
_cell.length_c   1.000
_cell.angle_alpha   90.00
_cell.angle_beta   90.00
_cell.angle_gamma   90.00
#
_symmetry.space_group_name_H-M   'P 1'
#
loop_
_entity.id
_entity.type
_entity.pdbx_description
1 polymer ?
#
loop_
_entity_poly.entity_id
_entity_poly.type
_entity_poly.pdbx_seq_one_letter_code
_entity_poly.pdbx_strand_id
1 'polypeptide(L)'
;MASKIEVKDLLEAGVHFGHLTRKWNPNMAPYIYMERNGIHVINLYKTVAKLEEANEALKKIAASGRKILFVATKKQAKDIVADKVSKVNMPYITERWPGGMLTNFVTIRKAVKKMAAIDRMKKDGTFDTLSKKERLQVDRLRAKLDKNLGSIADMTRLPGALFIVDTMREHIAVKEALKLNIPIFAMVDTNSDPRPIDFVIPANDDAGKSIEAILEEVTKAVAEGLSERKNDKANDKEDEDEDDVTTKAVMVDEDEDDEKPSKKSKPVAKEVKPAQKEVKAEKAKTDDLTKVEGIGPKAAEALVEAGVSTFAKLSETSADDIKEILTDASSTMAHLDPTSWPKQAKMAAEGKWDELKEWQDSVKGGVE
;
A
#
# COMPACT_ATOMS: atom_id res chain seq x y z
N MET A 1 -30.19 -0.53 -16.40
CA MET A 1 -29.77 -0.07 -17.73
C MET A 1 -29.10 1.27 -17.55
N ALA A 2 -27.83 1.39 -17.93
CA ALA A 2 -27.05 2.61 -17.74
C ALA A 2 -27.76 3.80 -18.40
N SER A 3 -27.94 4.88 -17.65
CA SER A 3 -28.43 6.15 -18.16
C SER A 3 -27.48 6.59 -19.27
N LYS A 4 -27.93 6.51 -20.52
CA LYS A 4 -27.13 6.91 -21.67
C LYS A 4 -26.81 8.39 -21.51
N ILE A 5 -25.53 8.74 -21.48
CA ILE A 5 -25.08 10.11 -21.24
C ILE A 5 -25.56 10.98 -22.40
N GLU A 6 -26.47 11.90 -22.12
CA GLU A 6 -26.94 12.83 -23.14
C GLU A 6 -25.94 13.98 -23.30
N VAL A 7 -25.59 14.27 -24.55
CA VAL A 7 -24.74 15.44 -24.90
C VAL A 7 -25.35 16.73 -24.35
N LYS A 8 -26.67 16.80 -24.24
CA LYS A 8 -27.42 17.94 -23.70
C LYS A 8 -27.06 18.22 -22.25
N ASP A 9 -26.99 17.19 -21.41
CA ASP A 9 -26.66 17.33 -19.98
C ASP A 9 -25.23 17.85 -19.79
N LEU A 10 -24.28 17.34 -20.59
CA LEU A 10 -22.89 17.82 -20.59
C LEU A 10 -22.78 19.27 -21.10
N LEU A 11 -23.63 19.65 -22.05
CA LEU A 11 -23.69 21.01 -22.56
C LEU A 11 -24.19 21.98 -21.48
N GLU A 12 -25.27 21.63 -20.79
CA GLU A 12 -25.86 22.42 -19.69
C GLU A 12 -24.92 22.53 -18.48
N ALA A 13 -24.16 21.47 -18.19
CA ALA A 13 -23.13 21.46 -17.15
C ALA A 13 -21.88 22.28 -17.50
N GLY A 14 -21.73 22.71 -18.75
CA GLY A 14 -20.60 23.53 -19.21
C GLY A 14 -19.30 22.75 -19.44
N VAL A 15 -19.39 21.45 -19.75
CA VAL A 15 -18.24 20.56 -19.98
C VAL A 15 -17.46 20.94 -21.25
N HIS A 16 -18.13 21.56 -22.22
CA HIS A 16 -17.60 21.92 -23.53
C HIS A 16 -16.65 23.14 -23.52
N PHE A 17 -16.61 23.91 -22.44
CA PHE A 17 -15.72 25.08 -22.36
C PHE A 17 -14.29 24.65 -22.07
N GLY A 18 -13.36 25.03 -22.94
CA GLY A 18 -11.93 24.90 -22.68
C GLY A 18 -11.29 26.21 -22.25
N HIS A 19 -9.97 26.29 -22.41
CA HIS A 19 -9.17 27.47 -22.10
C HIS A 19 -9.02 28.42 -23.30
N LEU A 20 -8.39 29.57 -23.02
CA LEU A 20 -7.98 30.56 -24.03
C LEU A 20 -7.02 29.94 -25.07
N THR A 21 -7.12 30.39 -26.31
CA THR A 21 -6.34 29.86 -27.44
C THR A 21 -4.84 30.06 -27.36
N ARG A 22 -4.36 30.98 -26.51
CA ARG A 22 -2.93 31.14 -26.22
C ARG A 22 -2.37 30.12 -25.22
N LYS A 23 -3.23 29.39 -24.49
CA LYS A 23 -2.85 28.47 -23.41
C LYS A 23 -3.01 26.99 -23.80
N TRP A 24 -3.48 26.71 -25.01
CA TRP A 24 -3.78 25.35 -25.43
C TRP A 24 -2.53 24.53 -25.72
N ASN A 25 -2.68 23.21 -25.65
CA ASN A 25 -1.69 22.23 -26.04
C ASN A 25 -2.04 21.68 -27.43
N PRO A 26 -1.12 21.74 -28.42
CA PRO A 26 -1.36 21.22 -29.76
C PRO A 26 -1.82 19.74 -29.80
N ASN A 27 -1.40 18.93 -28.83
CA ASN A 27 -1.80 17.52 -28.76
C ASN A 27 -3.30 17.35 -28.44
N MET A 28 -3.98 18.38 -27.94
CA MET A 28 -5.43 18.38 -27.73
C MET A 28 -6.22 18.73 -29.00
N ALA A 29 -5.56 19.05 -30.12
CA ALA A 29 -6.23 19.34 -31.39
C ALA A 29 -7.30 18.30 -31.79
N PRO A 30 -7.09 16.98 -31.64
CA PRO A 30 -8.12 16.00 -31.97
C PRO A 30 -9.39 16.13 -31.12
N TYR A 31 -9.34 16.69 -29.91
CA TYR A 31 -10.48 16.78 -29.00
C TYR A 31 -11.19 18.14 -29.05
N ILE A 32 -10.58 19.14 -29.69
CA ILE A 32 -11.16 20.47 -29.86
C ILE A 32 -12.09 20.47 -31.08
N TYR A 33 -13.28 21.05 -30.93
CA TYR A 33 -14.27 21.19 -31.99
C TYR A 33 -14.07 22.48 -32.78
N MET A 34 -14.04 23.62 -32.09
CA MET A 34 -13.87 24.94 -32.69
C MET A 34 -13.35 25.96 -31.66
N GLU A 35 -13.06 27.17 -32.11
CA GLU A 35 -12.80 28.34 -31.26
C GLU A 35 -13.99 29.29 -31.33
N ARG A 36 -14.42 29.83 -30.18
CA ARG A 36 -15.44 30.88 -30.09
C ARG A 36 -15.00 31.94 -29.10
N ASN A 37 -14.96 33.20 -29.53
CA ASN A 37 -14.58 34.35 -28.69
C ASN A 37 -13.21 34.17 -28.00
N GLY A 38 -12.22 33.55 -28.66
CA GLY A 38 -10.89 33.32 -28.09
C GLY A 38 -10.80 32.15 -27.10
N ILE A 39 -11.86 31.35 -26.95
CA ILE A 39 -11.93 30.18 -26.08
C ILE A 39 -12.13 28.93 -26.95
N HIS A 40 -11.36 27.87 -26.67
CA HIS A 40 -11.56 26.59 -27.32
C HIS A 40 -12.83 25.89 -26.80
N VAL A 41 -13.57 25.28 -27.73
CA VAL A 41 -14.74 24.46 -27.44
C VAL A 41 -14.37 23.00 -27.64
N ILE A 42 -14.52 22.19 -26.60
CA ILE A 42 -14.24 20.75 -26.61
C ILE A 42 -15.39 20.01 -27.32
N ASN A 43 -15.05 18.99 -28.09
CA ASN A 43 -16.04 18.16 -28.79
C ASN A 43 -16.72 17.17 -27.82
N LEU A 44 -17.96 17.49 -27.43
CA LEU A 44 -18.74 16.65 -26.51
C LEU A 44 -19.03 15.24 -27.04
N TYR A 45 -19.14 15.02 -28.34
CA TYR A 45 -19.32 13.66 -28.89
C TYR A 45 -18.10 12.79 -28.59
N LYS A 46 -16.90 13.38 -28.68
CA LYS A 46 -15.65 12.69 -28.29
C LYS A 46 -15.58 12.50 -26.78
N THR A 47 -16.05 13.47 -26.00
CA THR A 47 -16.18 13.33 -24.55
C THR A 47 -17.06 12.16 -24.16
N VAL A 48 -18.26 12.03 -24.73
CA VAL A 48 -19.18 10.92 -24.43
C VAL A 48 -18.55 9.58 -24.78
N ALA A 49 -18.01 9.43 -26.00
CA ALA A 49 -17.37 8.17 -26.42
C ALA A 49 -16.21 7.76 -25.52
N LYS A 50 -15.36 8.73 -25.12
CA LYS A 50 -14.24 8.47 -24.23
C LYS A 50 -14.64 8.25 -22.77
N LEU A 51 -15.71 8.89 -22.33
CA LEU A 51 -16.27 8.69 -20.99
C LEU A 51 -16.89 7.28 -20.87
N GLU A 52 -17.58 6.80 -21.91
CA GLU A 52 -18.08 5.42 -21.97
C GLU A 52 -16.93 4.39 -21.89
N GLU A 53 -15.87 4.58 -22.69
CA GLU A 53 -14.66 3.74 -22.66
C GLU A 53 -14.00 3.73 -21.27
N ALA A 54 -13.86 4.90 -20.65
CA ALA A 54 -13.32 5.04 -19.31
C ALA A 54 -14.20 4.36 -18.26
N ASN A 55 -15.52 4.54 -18.33
CA ASN A 55 -16.48 3.95 -17.38
C ASN A 55 -16.48 2.43 -17.45
N GLU A 56 -16.42 1.84 -18.64
CA GLU A 56 -16.35 0.39 -18.80
C GLU A 56 -15.08 -0.19 -18.15
N ALA A 57 -13.93 0.45 -18.38
CA ALA A 57 -12.68 0.03 -17.77
C ALA A 57 -12.68 0.23 -16.23
N LEU A 58 -13.20 1.35 -15.72
CA LEU A 58 -13.33 1.61 -14.29
C LEU A 58 -14.27 0.62 -13.60
N LYS A 59 -15.37 0.26 -14.26
CA LYS A 59 -16.32 -0.76 -13.79
C LYS A 59 -15.65 -2.12 -13.65
N LYS A 60 -14.88 -2.55 -14.65
CA LYS A 60 -14.06 -3.80 -14.60
C LYS A 60 -13.04 -3.76 -13.47
N ILE A 61 -12.36 -2.64 -13.26
CA ILE A 61 -11.38 -2.48 -12.17
C ILE A 61 -12.06 -2.56 -10.80
N ALA A 62 -13.22 -1.91 -10.64
CA ALA A 62 -14.00 -1.97 -9.41
C ALA A 62 -14.51 -3.39 -9.13
N ALA A 63 -14.99 -4.10 -10.16
CA ALA A 63 -15.43 -5.49 -10.08
C ALA A 63 -14.30 -6.44 -9.62
N SER A 64 -13.07 -6.24 -10.13
CA SER A 64 -11.88 -6.98 -9.68
C SER A 64 -11.52 -6.76 -8.21
N GLY A 65 -12.09 -5.74 -7.57
CA GLY A 65 -11.85 -5.42 -6.17
C GLY A 65 -10.56 -4.64 -5.89
N ARG A 66 -9.93 -4.09 -6.93
CA ARG A 66 -8.86 -3.11 -6.77
C ARG A 66 -9.49 -1.74 -6.46
N LYS A 67 -8.80 -0.95 -5.64
CA LYS A 67 -9.26 0.39 -5.26
C LYS A 67 -8.84 1.40 -6.33
N ILE A 68 -9.73 2.33 -6.66
CA ILE A 68 -9.45 3.45 -7.56
C ILE A 68 -9.18 4.67 -6.69
N LEU A 69 -8.04 5.33 -6.88
CA LEU A 69 -7.66 6.51 -6.11
C LEU A 69 -7.99 7.78 -6.91
N PHE A 70 -8.89 8.60 -6.39
CA PHE A 70 -9.29 9.87 -6.99
C PHE A 70 -8.35 10.99 -6.53
N VAL A 71 -7.91 11.87 -7.43
CA VAL A 71 -6.94 12.93 -7.14
C VAL A 71 -7.44 14.25 -7.69
N ALA A 72 -7.61 15.24 -6.81
CA ALA A 72 -8.02 16.58 -7.21
C ALA A 72 -7.64 17.64 -6.15
N THR A 73 -6.59 18.42 -6.37
CA THR A 73 -6.16 19.49 -5.44
C THR A 73 -6.75 20.86 -5.75
N LYS A 74 -7.49 20.96 -6.86
CA LYS A 74 -8.11 22.18 -7.35
C LYS A 74 -9.28 22.60 -6.47
N LYS A 75 -9.38 23.89 -6.13
CA LYS A 75 -10.36 24.40 -5.15
C LYS A 75 -11.80 24.06 -5.53
N GLN A 76 -12.12 24.13 -6.81
CA GLN A 76 -13.43 23.83 -7.37
C GLN A 76 -13.80 22.35 -7.29
N ALA A 77 -12.81 21.46 -7.23
CA ALA A 77 -12.99 20.01 -7.23
C ALA A 77 -12.93 19.38 -5.83
N LYS A 78 -12.34 20.04 -4.84
CA LYS A 78 -12.06 19.45 -3.51
C LYS A 78 -13.30 18.87 -2.84
N ASP A 79 -14.32 19.70 -2.68
CA ASP A 79 -15.54 19.32 -1.95
C ASP A 79 -16.37 18.33 -2.76
N ILE A 80 -16.45 18.54 -4.09
CA ILE A 80 -17.18 17.68 -5.02
C ILE A 80 -16.62 16.25 -5.01
N VAL A 81 -15.29 16.12 -5.12
CA VAL A 81 -14.61 14.82 -5.08
C VAL A 81 -14.78 14.16 -3.72
N ALA A 82 -14.61 14.91 -2.63
CA ALA A 82 -14.81 14.36 -1.28
C ALA A 82 -16.24 13.81 -1.11
N ASP A 83 -17.27 14.56 -1.51
CA ASP A 83 -18.67 14.19 -1.31
C ASP A 83 -19.11 13.02 -2.19
N LYS A 84 -18.77 13.03 -3.49
CA LYS A 84 -19.21 11.98 -4.44
C LYS A 84 -18.42 10.69 -4.24
N VAL A 85 -17.10 10.77 -4.00
CA VAL A 85 -16.24 9.58 -3.89
C VAL A 85 -16.40 8.89 -2.52
N SER A 86 -16.62 9.66 -1.45
CA SER A 86 -16.89 9.08 -0.11
C SER A 86 -18.14 8.20 -0.12
N LYS A 87 -19.18 8.56 -0.88
CA LYS A 87 -20.40 7.75 -1.02
C LYS A 87 -20.15 6.36 -1.62
N VAL A 88 -19.13 6.24 -2.47
CA VAL A 88 -18.75 4.97 -3.13
C VAL A 88 -17.65 4.22 -2.34
N ASN A 89 -17.20 4.77 -1.21
CA ASN A 89 -16.16 4.18 -0.35
C ASN A 89 -14.86 3.86 -1.11
N MET A 90 -14.46 4.81 -1.97
CA MET A 90 -13.19 4.80 -2.68
C MET A 90 -12.24 5.85 -2.09
N PRO A 91 -10.91 5.60 -2.12
CA PRO A 91 -9.95 6.55 -1.59
C PRO A 91 -9.82 7.77 -2.50
N TYR A 92 -9.58 8.95 -1.91
CA TYR A 92 -9.43 10.21 -2.66
C TYR A 92 -8.42 11.16 -2.01
N ILE A 93 -7.72 12.00 -2.77
CA ILE A 93 -6.82 13.04 -2.24
C ILE A 93 -7.26 14.39 -2.77
N THR A 94 -7.72 15.24 -1.86
CA THR A 94 -8.25 16.57 -2.20
C THR A 94 -7.35 17.73 -1.79
N GLU A 95 -6.43 17.51 -0.86
CA GLU A 95 -5.64 18.59 -0.29
C GLU A 95 -4.32 18.81 -1.03
N ARG A 96 -3.30 18.04 -0.66
CA ARG A 96 -1.98 18.13 -1.28
C ARG A 96 -1.52 16.73 -1.61
N TRP A 97 -1.04 16.54 -2.84
CA TRP A 97 -0.32 15.34 -3.24
C TRP A 97 1.11 15.39 -2.69
N PRO A 98 1.48 14.57 -1.68
CA PRO A 98 2.88 14.47 -1.27
C PRO A 98 3.67 13.73 -2.35
N GLY A 99 4.82 14.26 -2.74
CA GLY A 99 5.73 13.54 -3.64
C GLY A 99 6.18 12.23 -3.00
N GLY A 100 6.22 11.16 -3.80
CA GLY A 100 6.48 9.80 -3.34
C GLY A 100 5.24 9.10 -2.78
N MET A 101 4.03 9.59 -3.07
CA MET A 101 2.80 8.99 -2.55
C MET A 101 2.65 7.52 -2.98
N LEU A 102 2.91 7.26 -4.26
CA LEU A 102 2.83 5.94 -4.86
C LEU A 102 4.21 5.28 -4.90
N THR A 103 5.25 6.01 -5.31
CA THR A 103 6.59 5.44 -5.49
C THR A 103 7.29 5.12 -4.16
N ASN A 104 6.96 5.83 -3.08
CA ASN A 104 7.44 5.56 -1.73
C ASN A 104 6.27 5.21 -0.78
N PHE A 105 5.38 4.33 -1.23
CA PHE A 105 4.17 3.95 -0.51
C PHE A 105 4.43 3.38 0.90
N VAL A 106 5.57 2.72 1.11
CA VAL A 106 5.96 2.20 2.43
C VAL A 106 6.10 3.32 3.45
N THR A 107 6.67 4.46 3.06
CA THR A 107 6.84 5.62 3.96
C THR A 107 5.50 6.32 4.23
N ILE A 108 4.64 6.44 3.22
CA ILE A 108 3.29 6.97 3.39
C ILE A 108 2.47 6.10 4.34
N ARG A 109 2.59 4.77 4.22
CA ARG A 109 1.93 3.84 5.14
C ARG A 109 2.40 4.00 6.58
N LYS A 110 3.68 4.34 6.81
CA LYS A 110 4.17 4.68 8.17
C LYS A 110 3.45 5.92 8.73
N ALA A 111 3.20 6.94 7.91
CA ALA A 111 2.45 8.13 8.32
C ALA A 111 0.98 7.80 8.65
N VAL A 112 0.33 6.95 7.84
CA VAL A 112 -1.03 6.44 8.11
C VAL A 112 -1.06 5.61 9.39
N LYS A 113 -0.07 4.73 9.61
CA LYS A 113 0.04 3.94 10.85
C LYS A 113 0.22 4.84 12.08
N LYS A 114 0.96 5.95 11.95
CA LYS A 114 1.10 6.96 13.01
C LYS A 114 -0.24 7.62 13.34
N MET A 115 -1.06 7.92 12.33
CA MET A 115 -2.42 8.43 12.51
C MET A 115 -3.28 7.46 13.31
N ALA A 116 -3.31 6.19 12.92
CA ALA A 116 -4.05 5.14 13.62
C ALA A 116 -3.53 4.89 15.05
N ALA A 117 -2.21 5.02 15.28
CA ALA A 117 -1.62 4.92 16.61
C ALA A 117 -2.09 6.06 17.53
N ILE A 118 -2.22 7.29 17.01
CA ILE A 118 -2.78 8.41 17.78
C ILE A 118 -4.25 8.15 18.13
N ASP A 119 -5.04 7.60 17.21
CA ASP A 119 -6.44 7.25 17.47
C ASP A 119 -6.57 6.16 18.54
N ARG A 120 -5.64 5.19 18.55
CA ARG A 120 -5.56 4.18 19.61
C ARG A 120 -5.19 4.81 20.95
N MET A 121 -4.17 5.68 21.01
CA MET A 121 -3.79 6.37 22.25
C MET A 121 -4.94 7.20 22.84
N LYS A 122 -5.78 7.80 21.98
CA LYS A 122 -6.99 8.52 22.40
C LYS A 122 -8.05 7.61 22.99
N LYS A 123 -8.22 6.40 22.44
CA LYS A 123 -9.17 5.39 22.96
C LYS A 123 -8.68 4.75 24.25
N ASP A 124 -7.38 4.51 24.37
CA ASP A 124 -6.76 3.81 25.51
C ASP A 124 -6.55 4.74 26.73
N GLY A 125 -6.83 6.05 26.61
CA GLY A 125 -6.68 7.02 27.69
C GLY A 125 -5.24 7.47 27.97
N THR A 126 -4.23 6.88 27.31
CA THR A 126 -2.82 7.33 27.40
C THR A 126 -2.64 8.76 26.88
N PHE A 127 -3.53 9.22 26.01
CA PHE A 127 -3.57 10.60 25.57
C PHE A 127 -3.77 11.59 26.73
N ASP A 128 -4.45 11.17 27.80
CA ASP A 128 -4.73 12.04 28.94
C ASP A 128 -3.54 12.21 29.89
N THR A 129 -2.57 11.30 29.86
CA THR A 129 -1.35 11.38 30.67
C THR A 129 -0.34 12.40 30.13
N LEU A 130 -0.53 12.85 28.87
CA LEU A 130 0.33 13.84 28.23
C LEU A 130 0.09 15.25 28.79
N SER A 131 1.13 16.07 28.80
CA SER A 131 1.00 17.49 29.15
C SER A 131 0.09 18.22 28.15
N LYS A 132 -0.56 19.31 28.58
CA LYS A 132 -1.45 20.12 27.70
C LYS A 132 -0.77 20.55 26.39
N LYS A 133 0.53 20.85 26.44
CA LYS A 133 1.32 21.27 25.27
C LYS A 133 1.52 20.10 24.30
N GLU A 134 1.88 18.93 24.79
CA GLU A 134 2.06 17.72 23.98
C GLU A 134 0.73 17.26 23.39
N ARG A 135 -0.34 17.30 24.18
CA ARG A 135 -1.70 16.99 23.73
C ARG A 135 -2.10 17.83 22.52
N LEU A 136 -1.90 19.15 22.60
CA LEU A 136 -2.16 20.08 21.50
C LEU A 136 -1.31 19.78 20.26
N GLN A 137 -0.04 19.40 20.43
CA GLN A 137 0.84 19.03 19.31
C GLN A 137 0.37 17.74 18.63
N VAL A 138 -0.02 16.74 19.41
CA VAL A 138 -0.55 15.46 18.89
C VAL A 138 -1.88 15.67 18.18
N ASP A 139 -2.76 16.53 18.71
CA ASP A 139 -4.03 16.88 18.05
C ASP A 139 -3.81 17.59 16.72
N ARG A 140 -2.92 18.59 16.68
CA ARG A 140 -2.55 19.27 15.44
C ARG A 140 -1.95 18.31 14.42
N LEU A 141 -1.11 17.38 14.87
CA LEU A 141 -0.54 16.36 14.00
C LEU A 141 -1.62 15.42 13.46
N ARG A 142 -2.54 14.96 14.32
CA ARG A 142 -3.64 14.08 13.94
C ARG A 142 -4.57 14.75 12.92
N ALA A 143 -4.96 16.00 13.16
CA ALA A 143 -5.79 16.78 12.25
C ALA A 143 -5.09 17.01 10.91
N LYS A 144 -3.77 17.28 10.92
CA LYS A 144 -2.97 17.42 9.69
C LYS A 144 -2.87 16.10 8.91
N LEU A 145 -2.72 14.97 9.59
CA LEU A 145 -2.70 13.66 8.95
C LEU A 145 -4.07 13.28 8.40
N ASP A 146 -5.15 13.55 9.15
CA ASP A 146 -6.54 13.31 8.71
C ASP A 146 -6.85 14.02 7.41
N LYS A 147 -6.56 15.31 7.40
CA LYS A 147 -6.87 16.20 6.29
C LYS A 147 -6.15 15.80 5.01
N ASN A 148 -4.94 15.23 5.11
CA ASN A 148 -4.15 14.87 3.92
C ASN A 148 -4.26 13.39 3.53
N LEU A 149 -4.42 12.48 4.49
CA LEU A 149 -4.29 11.04 4.30
C LEU A 149 -5.45 10.23 4.92
N GLY A 150 -6.50 10.88 5.44
CA GLY A 150 -7.62 10.21 6.12
C GLY A 150 -8.33 9.20 5.21
N SER A 151 -8.58 9.58 3.96
CA SER A 151 -9.25 8.76 2.95
C SER A 151 -8.46 7.53 2.49
N ILE A 152 -7.13 7.53 2.68
CA ILE A 152 -6.25 6.40 2.32
C ILE A 152 -5.93 5.53 3.53
N ALA A 153 -6.57 5.77 4.68
CA ALA A 153 -6.29 5.04 5.91
C ALA A 153 -6.49 3.52 5.75
N ASP A 154 -7.50 3.12 4.98
CA ASP A 154 -7.85 1.72 4.74
C ASP A 154 -7.07 1.08 3.58
N MET A 155 -6.20 1.83 2.90
CA MET A 155 -5.41 1.32 1.79
C MET A 155 -4.19 0.55 2.27
N THR A 156 -4.21 -0.78 2.09
CA THR A 156 -3.09 -1.66 2.41
C THR A 156 -2.12 -1.86 1.24
N ARG A 157 -2.61 -1.74 0.01
CA ARG A 157 -1.88 -1.96 -1.25
C ARG A 157 -2.00 -0.74 -2.17
N LEU A 158 -1.14 -0.70 -3.18
CA LEU A 158 -1.21 0.33 -4.23
C LEU A 158 -2.58 0.30 -4.93
N PRO A 159 -3.09 1.46 -5.40
CA PRO A 159 -4.35 1.52 -6.12
C PRO A 159 -4.25 0.77 -7.46
N GLY A 160 -5.40 0.30 -7.94
CA GLY A 160 -5.50 -0.37 -9.23
C GLY A 160 -5.52 0.56 -10.42
N ALA A 161 -6.00 1.79 -10.20
CA ALA A 161 -6.04 2.87 -11.16
C ALA A 161 -6.13 4.21 -10.43
N LEU A 162 -5.81 5.28 -11.15
CA LEU A 162 -5.96 6.65 -10.69
C LEU A 162 -7.00 7.36 -11.54
N PHE A 163 -7.83 8.16 -10.88
CA PHE A 163 -8.69 9.13 -11.55
C PHE A 163 -8.23 10.53 -11.18
N ILE A 164 -7.74 11.31 -12.15
CA ILE A 164 -7.12 12.62 -11.92
C ILE A 164 -7.99 13.72 -12.52
N VAL A 165 -8.29 14.74 -11.72
CA VAL A 165 -8.90 15.99 -12.19
C VAL A 165 -7.78 17.02 -12.38
N ASP A 166 -7.62 17.54 -13.61
CA ASP A 166 -6.57 18.47 -14.04
C ASP A 166 -5.16 17.85 -14.01
N THR A 167 -4.69 17.35 -15.15
CA THR A 167 -3.36 16.71 -15.23
C THR A 167 -2.19 17.67 -15.18
N MET A 168 -2.39 18.96 -15.49
CA MET A 168 -1.32 19.96 -15.42
C MET A 168 -0.96 20.25 -13.98
N ARG A 169 -1.97 20.46 -13.13
CA ARG A 169 -1.76 20.73 -11.71
C ARG A 169 -1.28 19.45 -10.98
N GLU A 170 -1.72 18.28 -11.42
CA GLU A 170 -1.45 16.98 -10.77
C GLU A 170 -0.33 16.19 -11.48
N HIS A 171 0.57 16.89 -12.18
CA HIS A 171 1.68 16.30 -12.93
C HIS A 171 2.58 15.34 -12.12
N ILE A 172 2.70 15.54 -10.80
CA ILE A 172 3.47 14.64 -9.92
C ILE A 172 2.78 13.29 -9.81
N ALA A 173 1.46 13.27 -9.64
CA ALA A 173 0.67 12.04 -9.58
C ALA A 173 0.78 11.27 -10.90
N VAL A 174 0.66 11.97 -12.03
CA VAL A 174 0.85 11.38 -13.37
C VAL A 174 2.24 10.75 -13.52
N LYS A 175 3.30 11.47 -13.15
CA LYS A 175 4.68 10.95 -13.25
C LYS A 175 4.93 9.73 -12.36
N GLU A 176 4.36 9.70 -11.15
CA GLU A 176 4.48 8.55 -10.26
C GLU A 176 3.70 7.34 -10.76
N ALA A 177 2.51 7.57 -11.29
CA ALA A 177 1.66 6.53 -11.87
C ALA A 177 2.32 5.85 -13.06
N LEU A 178 2.88 6.65 -13.98
CA LEU A 178 3.63 6.16 -15.14
C LEU A 178 4.82 5.28 -14.74
N LYS A 179 5.57 5.69 -13.70
CA LYS A 179 6.72 4.91 -13.21
C LYS A 179 6.35 3.55 -12.63
N LEU A 180 5.12 3.42 -12.12
CA LEU A 180 4.62 2.21 -11.49
C LEU A 180 3.65 1.44 -12.38
N ASN A 181 3.47 1.87 -13.63
CA ASN A 181 2.54 1.30 -14.60
C ASN A 181 1.11 1.17 -14.05
N ILE A 182 0.67 2.18 -13.31
CA ILE A 182 -0.71 2.26 -12.81
C ILE A 182 -1.54 2.97 -13.88
N PRO A 183 -2.64 2.36 -14.37
CA PRO A 183 -3.53 2.98 -15.35
C PRO A 183 -4.07 4.34 -14.89
N ILE A 184 -4.02 5.32 -15.79
CA ILE A 184 -4.40 6.70 -15.54
C ILE A 184 -5.67 7.04 -16.32
N PHE A 185 -6.71 7.38 -15.57
CA PHE A 185 -7.93 7.99 -16.05
C PHE A 185 -7.88 9.46 -15.69
N ALA A 186 -8.14 10.36 -16.62
CA ALA A 186 -8.09 11.77 -16.29
C ALA A 186 -9.08 12.63 -17.07
N MET A 187 -9.56 13.66 -16.39
CA MET A 187 -10.21 14.81 -17.02
C MET A 187 -9.13 15.72 -17.59
N VAL A 188 -9.23 15.99 -18.89
CA VAL A 188 -8.21 16.72 -19.66
C VAL A 188 -8.84 17.91 -20.35
N ASP A 189 -8.44 19.11 -19.93
CA ASP A 189 -8.76 20.34 -20.65
C ASP A 189 -7.75 20.59 -21.78
N THR A 190 -8.09 21.49 -22.67
CA THR A 190 -7.35 21.98 -23.84
C THR A 190 -5.90 22.41 -23.59
N ASN A 191 -5.49 22.73 -22.36
CA ASN A 191 -4.11 23.08 -21.99
C ASN A 191 -3.25 21.85 -21.61
N SER A 192 -3.87 20.72 -21.32
CA SER A 192 -3.22 19.51 -20.82
C SER A 192 -2.69 18.64 -21.96
N ASP A 193 -1.68 17.79 -21.69
CA ASP A 193 -1.17 16.83 -22.68
C ASP A 193 -1.91 15.48 -22.53
N PRO A 194 -2.63 14.99 -23.55
CA PRO A 194 -3.38 13.73 -23.47
C PRO A 194 -2.49 12.48 -23.61
N ARG A 195 -1.26 12.59 -24.11
CA ARG A 195 -0.38 11.43 -24.40
C ARG A 195 -0.03 10.53 -23.21
N PRO A 196 0.32 11.06 -22.01
CA PRO A 196 0.68 10.22 -20.86
C PRO A 196 -0.52 9.55 -20.17
N ILE A 197 -1.74 9.69 -20.71
CA ILE A 197 -2.98 9.28 -20.04
C ILE A 197 -3.57 8.12 -20.84
N ASP A 198 -3.86 7.01 -20.17
CA ASP A 198 -4.40 5.83 -20.83
C ASP A 198 -5.85 6.05 -21.27
N PHE A 199 -6.66 6.64 -20.38
CA PHE A 199 -8.07 6.95 -20.62
C PHE A 199 -8.33 8.44 -20.46
N VAL A 200 -8.30 9.15 -21.59
CA VAL A 200 -8.50 10.60 -21.66
C VAL A 200 -9.98 10.92 -21.73
N ILE A 201 -10.49 11.72 -20.79
CA ILE A 201 -11.85 12.28 -20.82
C ILE A 201 -11.72 13.78 -21.13
N PRO A 202 -11.94 14.22 -22.39
CA PRO A 202 -11.87 15.63 -22.75
C PRO A 202 -12.99 16.40 -22.07
N ALA A 203 -12.67 17.28 -21.12
CA ALA A 203 -13.66 17.98 -20.32
C ALA A 203 -13.08 19.24 -19.68
N ASN A 204 -13.97 20.18 -19.36
CA ASN A 204 -13.64 21.35 -18.54
C ASN A 204 -13.32 20.93 -17.10
N ASP A 205 -12.12 21.26 -16.63
CA ASP A 205 -11.66 20.99 -15.26
C ASP A 205 -11.68 22.22 -14.34
N ASP A 206 -12.09 23.40 -14.84
CA ASP A 206 -12.19 24.65 -14.08
C ASP A 206 -13.57 24.86 -13.46
N ALA A 207 -14.63 24.40 -14.12
CA ALA A 207 -16.00 24.58 -13.66
C ALA A 207 -16.44 23.46 -12.72
N GLY A 208 -16.87 23.81 -11.50
CA GLY A 208 -17.38 22.85 -10.52
C GLY A 208 -18.53 21.98 -11.06
N LYS A 209 -19.49 22.59 -11.81
CA LYS A 209 -20.60 21.85 -12.43
C LYS A 209 -20.15 20.80 -13.45
N SER A 210 -19.11 21.11 -14.23
CA SER A 210 -18.52 20.16 -15.20
C SER A 210 -17.87 18.99 -14.47
N ILE A 211 -17.04 19.29 -13.46
CA ILE A 211 -16.38 18.28 -12.63
C ILE A 211 -17.43 17.39 -11.93
N GLU A 212 -18.50 17.98 -11.41
CA GLU A 212 -19.59 17.23 -10.79
C GLU A 212 -20.29 16.29 -11.78
N ALA A 213 -20.64 16.77 -12.98
CA ALA A 213 -21.32 15.96 -13.99
C ALA A 213 -20.48 14.74 -14.40
N ILE A 214 -19.19 14.93 -14.65
CA ILE A 214 -18.28 13.83 -15.01
C ILE A 214 -18.07 12.87 -13.84
N LEU A 215 -17.83 13.39 -12.63
CA LEU A 215 -17.61 12.54 -11.45
C LEU A 215 -18.86 11.76 -11.06
N GLU A 216 -20.05 12.33 -11.22
CA GLU A 216 -21.30 11.64 -10.94
C GLU A 216 -21.44 10.39 -11.82
N GLU A 217 -21.13 10.52 -13.10
CA GLU A 217 -21.20 9.40 -14.03
C GLU A 217 -20.13 8.34 -13.74
N VAL A 218 -18.90 8.78 -13.49
CA VAL A 218 -17.80 7.90 -13.10
C VAL A 218 -18.10 7.16 -11.80
N THR A 219 -18.63 7.85 -10.79
CA THR A 219 -18.97 7.24 -9.49
C THR A 219 -20.14 6.28 -9.59
N LYS A 220 -21.13 6.54 -10.46
CA LYS A 220 -22.19 5.57 -10.80
C LYS A 220 -21.60 4.29 -11.39
N ALA A 221 -20.73 4.40 -12.40
CA ALA A 221 -20.09 3.23 -13.02
C ALA A 221 -19.25 2.41 -12.02
N VAL A 222 -18.52 3.07 -11.13
CA VAL A 222 -17.75 2.41 -10.06
C VAL A 222 -18.68 1.74 -9.04
N ALA A 223 -19.79 2.39 -8.67
CA ALA A 223 -20.77 1.81 -7.75
C ALA A 223 -21.47 0.58 -8.34
N GLU A 224 -21.76 0.58 -9.64
CA GLU A 224 -22.26 -0.59 -10.36
C GLU A 224 -21.24 -1.74 -10.31
N GLY A 225 -19.97 -1.49 -10.65
CA GLY A 225 -18.93 -2.52 -10.62
C GLY A 225 -18.68 -3.08 -9.21
N LEU A 226 -18.84 -2.25 -8.17
CA LEU A 226 -18.81 -2.72 -6.77
C LEU A 226 -20.03 -3.56 -6.39
N SER A 227 -21.19 -3.28 -6.97
CA SER A 227 -22.43 -4.01 -6.70
C SER A 227 -22.41 -5.37 -7.39
N GLU A 228 -21.94 -5.43 -8.65
CA GLU A 228 -21.69 -6.68 -9.37
C GLU A 228 -20.76 -7.60 -8.56
N ARG A 229 -19.63 -7.07 -8.08
CA ARG A 229 -18.72 -7.83 -7.21
C ARG A 229 -19.37 -8.36 -5.93
N LYS A 230 -20.29 -7.60 -5.34
CA LYS A 230 -20.99 -8.06 -4.12
C LYS A 230 -21.95 -9.19 -4.43
N ASN A 231 -22.62 -9.13 -5.58
CA ASN A 231 -23.52 -10.17 -6.05
C ASN A 231 -22.75 -11.44 -6.44
N ASP A 232 -21.64 -11.31 -7.17
CA ASP A 232 -20.79 -12.46 -7.52
C ASP A 232 -20.30 -13.18 -6.25
N LYS A 233 -19.88 -12.43 -5.24
CA LYS A 233 -19.49 -12.98 -3.93
C LYS A 233 -20.62 -13.55 -3.09
N ALA A 234 -21.87 -13.18 -3.37
CA ALA A 234 -23.03 -13.73 -2.70
C ALA A 234 -23.41 -15.06 -3.37
N ASN A 235 -23.40 -15.11 -4.70
CA ASN A 235 -23.63 -16.32 -5.48
C ASN A 235 -22.54 -17.38 -5.20
N ASP A 236 -21.26 -17.00 -5.17
CA ASP A 236 -20.16 -17.92 -4.82
C ASP A 236 -20.33 -18.55 -3.42
N LYS A 237 -21.05 -17.88 -2.50
CA LYS A 237 -21.34 -18.41 -1.15
C LYS A 237 -22.59 -19.28 -1.12
N GLU A 238 -23.58 -18.96 -1.94
CA GLU A 238 -24.79 -19.79 -2.09
C GLU A 238 -24.44 -21.11 -2.81
N ASP A 239 -23.51 -21.09 -3.77
CA ASP A 239 -23.00 -22.29 -4.43
C ASP A 239 -22.14 -23.16 -3.48
N GLU A 240 -21.33 -22.56 -2.58
CA GLU A 240 -20.62 -23.30 -1.51
C GLU A 240 -21.57 -23.91 -0.46
N ASP A 241 -22.73 -23.28 -0.21
CA ASP A 241 -23.76 -23.80 0.70
C ASP A 241 -24.66 -24.87 0.04
N GLU A 242 -24.86 -24.85 -1.30
CA GLU A 242 -25.57 -25.93 -2.04
C GLU A 242 -24.70 -27.19 -2.22
N ASP A 243 -23.38 -27.06 -2.30
CA ASP A 243 -22.43 -28.19 -2.36
C ASP A 243 -22.28 -28.93 -1.00
N ASP A 244 -22.49 -28.27 0.15
CA ASP A 244 -22.54 -28.94 1.48
C ASP A 244 -23.91 -29.60 1.77
N VAL A 245 -24.96 -29.27 1.01
CA VAL A 245 -26.29 -29.92 1.11
C VAL A 245 -26.38 -31.13 0.17
N THR A 246 -25.77 -31.08 -1.02
CA THR A 246 -25.74 -32.22 -1.95
C THR A 246 -24.78 -33.33 -1.52
N THR A 247 -23.70 -33.02 -0.81
CA THR A 247 -22.79 -34.05 -0.27
C THR A 247 -23.33 -34.79 0.96
N LYS A 248 -24.26 -34.20 1.73
CA LYS A 248 -24.94 -34.88 2.85
C LYS A 248 -26.17 -35.70 2.43
N ALA A 249 -26.73 -35.48 1.22
CA ALA A 249 -27.92 -36.17 0.75
C ALA A 249 -27.66 -37.53 0.07
N VAL A 250 -26.41 -37.92 -0.17
CA VAL A 250 -26.06 -39.17 -0.90
C VAL A 250 -25.56 -40.30 0.02
N MET A 251 -25.46 -40.10 1.34
CA MET A 251 -24.92 -41.12 2.27
C MET A 251 -25.92 -41.67 3.31
N VAL A 252 -27.23 -41.51 3.10
CA VAL A 252 -28.24 -42.09 3.99
C VAL A 252 -29.15 -43.00 3.16
N ASP A 253 -28.77 -44.28 3.05
CA ASP A 253 -29.68 -45.45 2.98
C ASP A 253 -28.87 -46.71 2.61
N GLU A 254 -28.48 -47.51 3.60
CA GLU A 254 -28.54 -48.99 3.61
C GLU A 254 -27.91 -49.58 4.90
N ASP A 255 -28.82 -49.91 5.81
CA ASP A 255 -28.94 -51.09 6.70
C ASP A 255 -27.94 -51.50 7.80
N GLU A 256 -28.61 -51.89 8.90
CA GLU A 256 -28.21 -52.50 10.17
C GLU A 256 -27.54 -53.88 10.02
N ASP A 257 -26.56 -54.23 10.88
CA ASP A 257 -26.75 -55.25 11.93
C ASP A 257 -25.50 -55.49 12.82
N ASP A 258 -25.76 -56.23 13.89
CA ASP A 258 -25.22 -56.32 15.26
C ASP A 258 -23.76 -56.78 15.56
N GLU A 259 -23.43 -56.60 16.85
CA GLU A 259 -22.46 -57.28 17.75
C GLU A 259 -21.02 -56.73 18.02
N LYS A 260 -20.87 -56.21 19.25
CA LYS A 260 -19.66 -55.92 20.08
C LYS A 260 -19.09 -57.23 20.70
N PRO A 261 -17.90 -57.31 21.38
CA PRO A 261 -17.24 -56.26 22.19
C PRO A 261 -15.68 -56.25 22.33
N SER A 262 -15.19 -55.17 23.01
CA SER A 262 -14.01 -55.11 23.93
C SER A 262 -12.62 -54.86 23.28
N LYS A 263 -11.80 -53.87 23.68
CA LYS A 263 -11.43 -53.40 25.03
C LYS A 263 -10.86 -51.95 25.01
N LYS A 264 -11.24 -51.21 26.07
CA LYS A 264 -10.45 -50.27 26.92
C LYS A 264 -9.72 -49.07 26.25
N SER A 265 -9.68 -47.87 26.82
CA SER A 265 -10.30 -47.26 27.99
C SER A 265 -10.05 -45.75 27.91
N LYS A 266 -11.05 -45.03 28.41
CA LYS A 266 -11.28 -43.59 28.42
C LYS A 266 -10.36 -42.81 29.41
N PRO A 267 -10.48 -41.47 29.50
CA PRO A 267 -9.41 -40.50 29.74
C PRO A 267 -9.65 -39.65 31.01
N VAL A 268 -9.16 -38.39 30.97
CA VAL A 268 -9.54 -37.20 31.78
C VAL A 268 -8.66 -36.94 33.00
N ALA A 269 -8.00 -35.76 33.03
CA ALA A 269 -8.47 -34.63 33.84
C ALA A 269 -7.63 -33.36 33.66
N LYS A 270 -8.36 -32.25 33.54
CA LYS A 270 -7.97 -30.84 33.60
C LYS A 270 -7.68 -30.39 35.04
N GLU A 271 -6.95 -29.29 35.18
CA GLU A 271 -7.30 -28.00 35.86
C GLU A 271 -6.09 -27.40 36.62
N VAL A 272 -5.93 -26.12 36.97
CA VAL A 272 -6.32 -24.74 36.57
C VAL A 272 -5.31 -23.79 37.32
N LYS A 273 -4.96 -22.64 36.70
CA LYS A 273 -4.29 -21.35 37.14
C LYS A 273 -4.04 -21.07 38.66
N PRO A 274 -3.05 -20.21 39.10
CA PRO A 274 -2.80 -18.82 38.64
C PRO A 274 -1.33 -18.27 38.74
N ALA A 275 -1.16 -16.94 38.73
CA ALA A 275 0.01 -16.12 38.34
C ALA A 275 1.16 -15.87 39.37
N GLN A 276 2.31 -15.40 38.83
CA GLN A 276 3.37 -14.48 39.34
C GLN A 276 4.84 -14.99 39.45
N LYS A 277 5.73 -14.17 38.84
CA LYS A 277 7.16 -13.82 39.14
C LYS A 277 8.30 -14.87 39.17
N GLU A 278 9.29 -14.57 38.31
CA GLU A 278 10.78 -14.65 38.45
C GLU A 278 11.46 -15.99 38.88
N VAL A 279 12.23 -16.61 37.97
CA VAL A 279 13.73 -16.60 37.83
C VAL A 279 14.20 -17.77 36.93
N LYS A 280 15.18 -17.47 36.05
CA LYS A 280 16.21 -18.27 35.28
C LYS A 280 16.37 -19.77 35.64
N ALA A 281 16.75 -20.73 34.78
CA ALA A 281 17.53 -20.82 33.52
C ALA A 281 17.01 -22.09 32.75
N GLU A 282 17.33 -22.45 31.50
CA GLU A 282 18.56 -22.39 30.70
C GLU A 282 18.17 -22.72 29.23
N LYS A 283 18.41 -21.80 28.29
CA LYS A 283 18.39 -22.05 26.83
C LYS A 283 19.68 -21.45 26.27
N ALA A 284 20.39 -22.23 25.47
CA ALA A 284 21.71 -21.92 24.94
C ALA A 284 21.77 -20.51 24.32
N LYS A 285 22.78 -19.74 24.73
CA LYS A 285 23.04 -18.36 24.28
C LYS A 285 23.62 -18.40 22.87
N THR A 286 22.92 -17.79 21.91
CA THR A 286 23.46 -17.42 20.59
C THR A 286 23.86 -15.95 20.65
N ASP A 287 25.10 -15.63 20.29
CA ASP A 287 25.59 -14.25 20.27
C ASP A 287 25.33 -13.59 18.90
N ASP A 288 25.24 -12.26 18.88
CA ASP A 288 25.07 -11.47 17.66
C ASP A 288 26.43 -11.14 17.03
N LEU A 289 26.89 -11.99 16.10
CA LEU A 289 28.20 -11.90 15.46
C LEU A 289 28.38 -10.65 14.57
N THR A 290 27.30 -9.93 14.24
CA THR A 290 27.37 -8.70 13.43
C THR A 290 28.05 -7.53 14.15
N LYS A 291 28.32 -7.67 15.46
CA LYS A 291 29.09 -6.70 16.25
C LYS A 291 30.59 -6.71 15.97
N VAL A 292 31.08 -7.71 15.26
CA VAL A 292 32.46 -7.77 14.75
C VAL A 292 32.51 -7.04 13.42
N GLU A 293 33.39 -6.05 13.31
CA GLU A 293 33.56 -5.27 12.09
C GLU A 293 34.14 -6.14 10.97
N GLY A 294 33.50 -6.12 9.80
CA GLY A 294 33.79 -7.00 8.67
C GLY A 294 32.81 -8.16 8.53
N ILE A 295 32.08 -8.53 9.59
CA ILE A 295 31.05 -9.58 9.52
C ILE A 295 29.70 -8.97 9.11
N GLY A 296 29.35 -9.12 7.84
CA GLY A 296 28.02 -8.79 7.34
C GLY A 296 26.95 -9.83 7.73
N PRO A 297 25.65 -9.53 7.53
CA PRO A 297 24.55 -10.42 7.93
C PRO A 297 24.63 -11.83 7.33
N LYS A 298 25.09 -11.94 6.07
CA LYS A 298 25.25 -13.24 5.38
C LYS A 298 26.43 -14.05 5.90
N ALA A 299 27.52 -13.39 6.29
CA ALA A 299 28.67 -14.06 6.89
C ALA A 299 28.32 -14.55 8.31
N ALA A 300 27.58 -13.75 9.08
CA ALA A 300 27.07 -14.16 10.39
C ALA A 300 26.16 -15.40 10.30
N GLU A 301 25.26 -15.44 9.31
CA GLU A 301 24.38 -16.59 9.08
C GLU A 301 25.16 -17.86 8.71
N ALA A 302 26.15 -17.75 7.80
CA ALA A 302 27.02 -18.86 7.42
C ALA A 302 27.84 -19.41 8.60
N LEU A 303 28.35 -18.53 9.48
CA LEU A 303 29.09 -18.94 10.69
C LEU A 303 28.19 -19.67 11.70
N VAL A 304 26.95 -19.20 11.86
CA VAL A 304 25.97 -19.86 12.75
C VAL A 304 25.59 -21.24 12.20
N GLU A 305 25.41 -21.38 10.88
CA GLU A 305 25.13 -22.65 10.21
C GLU A 305 26.30 -23.64 10.36
N ALA A 306 27.54 -23.15 10.30
CA ALA A 306 28.75 -23.93 10.57
C ALA A 306 29.01 -24.23 12.06
N GLY A 307 28.10 -23.84 12.97
CA GLY A 307 28.17 -24.15 14.40
C GLY A 307 28.99 -23.17 15.25
N VAL A 308 29.48 -22.08 14.64
CA VAL A 308 30.16 -20.95 15.29
C VAL A 308 29.12 -19.91 15.68
N SER A 309 28.37 -20.17 16.76
CA SER A 309 27.22 -19.36 17.18
C SER A 309 27.48 -18.41 18.35
N THR A 310 28.72 -18.33 18.86
CA THR A 310 29.09 -17.50 20.01
C THR A 310 30.43 -16.79 19.76
N PHE A 311 30.64 -15.66 20.44
CA PHE A 311 31.93 -14.93 20.36
C PHE A 311 33.10 -15.78 20.85
N ALA A 312 32.86 -16.64 21.85
CA ALA A 312 33.87 -17.56 22.36
C ALA A 312 34.32 -18.56 21.28
N LYS A 313 33.37 -19.20 20.59
CA LYS A 313 33.70 -20.14 19.50
C LYS A 313 34.38 -19.43 18.32
N LEU A 314 33.93 -18.22 17.98
CA LEU A 314 34.54 -17.45 16.91
C LEU A 314 35.99 -17.03 17.25
N SER A 315 36.30 -16.80 18.53
CA SER A 315 37.67 -16.47 18.98
C SER A 315 38.63 -17.66 18.97
N GLU A 316 38.10 -18.88 19.07
CA GLU A 316 38.88 -20.13 19.04
C GLU A 316 39.10 -20.65 17.61
N THR A 317 38.29 -20.18 16.65
CA THR A 317 38.39 -20.58 15.24
C THR A 317 39.49 -19.77 14.56
N SER A 318 40.37 -20.43 13.80
CA SER A 318 41.44 -19.73 13.10
C SER A 318 40.89 -18.93 11.91
N ALA A 319 41.62 -17.90 11.46
CA ALA A 319 41.21 -17.10 10.30
C ALA A 319 41.12 -17.96 9.02
N ASP A 320 41.97 -18.98 8.89
CA ASP A 320 41.97 -19.90 7.75
C ASP A 320 40.72 -20.78 7.75
N ASP A 321 40.34 -21.34 8.90
CA ASP A 321 39.12 -22.15 9.04
C ASP A 321 37.85 -21.31 8.78
N ILE A 322 37.84 -20.05 9.26
CA ILE A 322 36.74 -19.11 8.98
C ILE A 322 36.64 -18.85 7.47
N LYS A 323 37.77 -18.70 6.78
CA LYS A 323 37.80 -18.47 5.35
C LYS A 323 37.26 -19.67 4.58
N GLU A 324 37.62 -20.89 4.99
CA GLU A 324 37.12 -22.14 4.42
C GLU A 324 35.60 -22.26 4.59
N ILE A 325 35.09 -22.00 5.79
CA ILE A 325 33.64 -21.98 6.09
C ILE A 325 32.88 -21.00 5.19
N LEU A 326 33.43 -19.78 4.99
CA LEU A 326 32.79 -18.78 4.13
C LEU A 326 32.82 -19.16 2.65
N THR A 327 33.91 -19.76 2.18
CA THR A 327 34.02 -20.23 0.79
C THR A 327 33.09 -21.39 0.49
N ASP A 328 32.91 -22.30 1.46
CA ASP A 328 31.99 -23.43 1.36
C ASP A 328 30.53 -22.97 1.37
N ALA A 329 30.21 -21.94 2.17
CA ALA A 329 28.86 -21.37 2.24
C ALA A 329 28.49 -20.58 0.97
N SER A 330 29.42 -19.82 0.38
CA SER A 330 29.20 -19.16 -0.91
C SER A 330 30.50 -18.69 -1.57
N SER A 331 30.68 -18.99 -2.85
CA SER A 331 31.78 -18.48 -3.68
C SER A 331 31.86 -16.95 -3.75
N THR A 332 30.75 -16.24 -3.49
CA THR A 332 30.72 -14.77 -3.43
C THR A 332 31.40 -14.21 -2.19
N MET A 333 31.64 -15.01 -1.14
CA MET A 333 32.23 -14.58 0.13
C MET A 333 33.76 -14.79 0.21
N ALA A 334 34.37 -15.35 -0.84
CA ALA A 334 35.81 -15.61 -0.92
C ALA A 334 36.71 -14.35 -0.84
N HIS A 335 36.14 -13.16 -1.06
CA HIS A 335 36.86 -11.88 -1.01
C HIS A 335 36.92 -11.26 0.39
N LEU A 336 36.22 -11.83 1.38
CA LEU A 336 36.28 -11.35 2.76
C LEU A 336 37.59 -11.77 3.42
N ASP A 337 38.16 -10.87 4.22
CA ASP A 337 39.38 -11.12 4.99
C ASP A 337 39.00 -11.32 6.48
N PRO A 338 39.02 -12.56 6.99
CA PRO A 338 38.64 -12.87 8.36
C PRO A 338 39.78 -12.72 9.38
N THR A 339 40.95 -12.21 8.99
CA THR A 339 42.14 -12.15 9.85
C THR A 339 41.92 -11.44 11.19
N SER A 340 41.10 -10.40 11.24
CA SER A 340 40.80 -9.67 12.49
C SER A 340 39.65 -10.25 13.31
N TRP A 341 38.83 -11.14 12.75
CA TRP A 341 37.58 -11.55 13.37
C TRP A 341 37.79 -12.34 14.66
N PRO A 342 38.77 -13.26 14.78
CA PRO A 342 39.04 -13.95 16.05
C PRO A 342 39.48 -12.99 17.17
N LYS A 343 40.28 -11.97 16.83
CA LYS A 343 40.78 -10.97 17.79
C LYS A 343 39.64 -10.08 18.30
N GLN A 344 38.78 -9.61 17.41
CA GLN A 344 37.57 -8.86 17.76
C GLN A 344 36.58 -9.72 18.57
N ALA A 345 36.38 -10.98 18.19
CA ALA A 345 35.53 -11.92 18.90
C ALA A 345 36.04 -12.19 20.33
N LYS A 346 37.37 -12.24 20.52
CA LYS A 346 37.97 -12.36 21.86
C LYS A 346 37.64 -11.15 22.75
N MET A 347 37.77 -9.94 22.22
CA MET A 347 37.43 -8.71 22.95
C MET A 347 35.92 -8.64 23.28
N ALA A 348 35.07 -9.09 22.34
CA ALA A 348 33.62 -9.19 22.56
C ALA A 348 33.26 -10.28 23.60
N ALA A 349 33.94 -11.43 23.59
CA ALA A 349 33.75 -12.51 24.56
C ALA A 349 34.19 -12.12 25.98
N GLU A 350 35.26 -11.32 26.11
CA GLU A 350 35.74 -10.75 27.38
C GLU A 350 34.87 -9.58 27.87
N GLY A 351 33.90 -9.11 27.08
CA GLY A 351 33.00 -8.01 27.44
C GLY A 351 33.63 -6.61 27.37
N LYS A 352 34.78 -6.48 26.71
CA LYS A 352 35.55 -5.24 26.54
C LYS A 352 35.02 -4.42 25.38
N TRP A 353 33.76 -4.00 25.47
CA TRP A 353 33.07 -3.30 24.37
C TRP A 353 33.65 -1.92 24.06
N ASP A 354 34.16 -1.21 25.07
CA ASP A 354 34.75 0.12 24.88
C ASP A 354 36.11 0.03 24.15
N GLU A 355 36.98 -0.92 24.55
CA GLU A 355 38.26 -1.20 23.88
C GLU A 355 38.05 -1.71 22.45
N LEU A 356 37.03 -2.58 22.23
CA LEU A 356 36.68 -3.06 20.90
C LEU A 356 36.25 -1.91 19.99
N LYS A 357 35.47 -0.96 20.50
CA LYS A 357 34.99 0.18 19.73
C LYS A 357 36.12 1.15 19.39
N GLU A 358 37.01 1.44 20.33
CA GLU A 358 38.21 2.24 20.06
C GLU A 358 39.13 1.58 19.01
N TRP A 359 39.25 0.25 19.06
CA TRP A 359 40.01 -0.50 18.07
C TRP A 359 39.35 -0.47 16.68
N GLN A 360 38.03 -0.68 16.61
CA GLN A 360 37.23 -0.57 15.37
C GLN A 360 37.32 0.84 14.76
N ASP A 361 37.25 1.89 15.57
CA ASP A 361 37.39 3.28 15.10
C ASP A 361 38.80 3.59 14.56
N SER A 362 39.82 2.82 14.97
CA SER A 362 41.21 2.97 14.51
C SER A 362 41.54 2.18 13.22
N VAL A 363 40.74 1.18 12.87
CA VAL A 363 41.02 0.25 11.76
C VAL A 363 39.90 0.33 10.71
N LYS A 364 40.23 0.60 9.45
CA LYS A 364 39.21 0.75 8.40
C LYS A 364 38.86 -0.59 7.77
N GLY A 365 37.73 -1.18 8.16
CA GLY A 365 37.21 -2.41 7.55
C GLY A 365 37.80 -3.70 8.12
N GLY A 366 38.31 -3.65 9.35
CA GLY A 366 38.77 -4.85 10.07
C GLY A 366 40.04 -5.49 9.51
N VAL A 367 40.96 -4.72 8.92
CA VAL A 367 42.29 -5.21 8.52
C VAL A 367 43.34 -4.30 9.16
N GLU A 368 44.23 -4.86 9.99
CA GLU A 368 45.32 -4.11 10.65
C GLU A 368 46.28 -3.43 9.66
#